data_AF-A0A3M8TKZ3-F1
#
_entry.id   AF-A0A3M8TKZ3-F1
#
_cell.length_a   1.000
_cell.length_b   1.000
_cell.length_c   1.000
_cell.angle_alpha   90.00
_cell.angle_beta   90.00
_cell.angle_gamma   90.00
#
_symmetry.space_group_name_H-M   'P 1'
#
loop_
_entity.id
_entity.type
_entity.pdbx_description
1 polymer ?
#
loop_
_entity_poly.entity_id
_entity_poly.type
_entity_poly.pdbx_seq_one_letter_code
_entity_poly.pdbx_strand_id
1 'polypeptide(L)'
;MTRIHFDVDAVYCISLDSRNDRRQLFRESIGKVLDNNVIFHVVQKHHDPKQGCYESHQQLARLALDQGLERILVFEDDVKPYQLKASQIRWTNRFMRGHRFEALHLGYSMGRTWLTWFPFIARGRVVALHAYVLSREGCQILASTPYDGTPVDVVFKKRIRQHCAFPMMFRQHAASITGSDLEQIVKNEDEWWERNWQKHWRSPLKNLWRTFFRLNF
;
A
#
# COMPACT_ATOMS: atom_id res chain seq x y z
N MET A 1 20.25 8.15 -11.35
CA MET A 1 18.83 7.78 -11.58
C MET A 1 17.97 8.94 -11.14
N THR A 2 17.01 9.37 -11.96
CA THR A 2 16.05 10.42 -11.56
C THR A 2 15.17 9.86 -10.45
N ARG A 3 15.06 10.58 -9.33
CA ARG A 3 14.12 10.22 -8.26
C ARG A 3 12.68 10.29 -8.77
N ILE A 4 11.80 9.51 -8.16
CA ILE A 4 10.37 9.49 -8.45
C ILE A 4 9.61 10.35 -7.45
N HIS A 5 8.54 10.99 -7.91
CA HIS A 5 7.68 11.82 -7.08
C HIS A 5 6.23 11.37 -7.23
N PHE A 6 5.51 11.22 -6.12
CA PHE A 6 4.07 10.99 -6.11
C PHE A 6 3.33 12.28 -5.74
N ASP A 7 2.25 12.57 -6.46
CA ASP A 7 1.40 13.74 -6.23
C ASP A 7 0.46 13.51 -5.04
N VAL A 8 1.04 13.52 -3.84
CA VAL A 8 0.37 13.38 -2.54
C VAL A 8 0.83 14.50 -1.62
N ASP A 9 0.02 14.85 -0.63
CA ASP A 9 0.29 15.99 0.24
C ASP A 9 1.31 15.64 1.33
N ALA A 10 1.32 14.38 1.78
CA ALA A 10 2.30 13.86 2.71
C ALA A 10 2.63 12.39 2.44
N VAL A 11 3.84 11.99 2.81
CA VAL A 11 4.29 10.60 2.80
C VAL A 11 4.67 10.17 4.20
N TYR A 12 4.07 9.08 4.66
CA TYR A 12 4.34 8.49 5.96
C TYR A 12 4.93 7.09 5.81
N CYS A 13 5.77 6.71 6.78
CA CYS A 13 6.26 5.34 6.95
C CYS A 13 5.99 4.90 8.39
N ILE A 14 5.15 3.88 8.56
CA ILE A 14 4.85 3.29 9.88
C ILE A 14 6.04 2.42 10.29
N SER A 15 6.53 2.60 11.51
CA SER A 15 7.62 1.80 12.07
C SER A 15 7.48 1.70 13.59
N LEU A 16 7.86 0.56 14.17
CA LEU A 16 7.95 0.43 15.62
C LEU A 16 9.18 1.18 16.15
N ASP A 17 9.09 1.84 17.29
CA ASP A 17 10.20 2.54 17.96
C ASP A 17 11.50 1.72 18.03
N SER A 18 11.37 0.46 18.42
CA SER A 18 12.40 -0.57 18.51
C SER A 18 13.06 -0.97 17.18
N ARG A 19 12.42 -0.69 16.04
CA ARG A 19 12.89 -1.12 14.70
C ARG A 19 13.68 -0.04 13.95
N ASN A 20 14.75 0.47 14.58
CA ASN A 20 15.65 1.42 13.93
C ASN A 20 16.36 0.82 12.70
N ASP A 21 16.68 -0.47 12.77
CA ASP A 21 17.19 -1.29 11.67
C ASP A 21 16.34 -1.14 10.39
N ARG A 22 15.02 -1.28 10.49
CA ARG A 22 14.09 -1.17 9.35
C ARG A 22 14.00 0.26 8.83
N ARG A 23 14.01 1.26 9.70
CA ARG A 23 14.04 2.67 9.27
C ARG A 23 15.31 3.01 8.51
N GLN A 24 16.47 2.48 8.93
CA GLN A 24 17.71 2.65 8.19
C GLN A 24 17.63 1.97 6.82
N LEU A 25 17.16 0.72 6.78
CA LEU A 25 16.98 -0.02 5.52
C LEU A 25 16.03 0.71 4.55
N PHE A 26 14.92 1.26 5.05
CA PHE A 26 13.99 2.07 4.26
C PHE A 26 14.67 3.30 3.66
N ARG A 27 15.48 4.03 4.44
CA ARG A 27 16.22 5.20 3.93
C ARG A 27 17.22 4.82 2.85
N GLU A 28 17.89 3.68 3.03
CA GLU A 28 18.88 3.17 2.08
C GLU A 28 18.28 2.59 0.80
N SER A 29 17.00 2.19 0.83
CA SER A 29 16.25 1.66 -0.30
C SER A 29 15.31 2.70 -0.92
N ILE A 30 14.14 2.93 -0.30
CA ILE A 30 13.10 3.86 -0.76
C ILE A 30 13.61 5.30 -0.74
N GLY A 31 14.30 5.71 0.32
CA GLY A 31 14.79 7.08 0.47
C GLY A 31 15.76 7.53 -0.62
N LYS A 32 16.44 6.59 -1.30
CA LYS A 32 17.31 6.91 -2.45
C LYS A 32 16.54 7.14 -3.75
N VAL A 33 15.36 6.53 -3.89
CA VAL A 33 14.57 6.56 -5.12
C VAL A 33 13.39 7.52 -5.06
N LEU A 34 12.87 7.83 -3.88
CA LEU A 34 11.73 8.72 -3.67
C LEU A 34 12.21 10.16 -3.42
N ASP A 35 11.55 11.10 -4.09
CA ASP A 35 11.81 12.55 -3.96
C ASP A 35 10.94 13.20 -2.87
N ASN A 36 9.77 12.63 -2.59
CA ASN A 36 8.90 13.10 -1.51
C ASN A 36 9.61 13.01 -0.14
N ASN A 37 9.38 14.00 0.73
CA ASN A 37 9.80 13.93 2.12
C ASN A 37 9.00 12.85 2.85
N VAL A 38 9.68 11.92 3.53
CA VAL A 38 9.04 10.83 4.27
C VAL A 38 9.08 11.11 5.77
N ILE A 39 7.90 11.12 6.39
CA ILE A 39 7.73 11.29 7.83
C ILE A 39 7.57 9.90 8.46
N PHE A 40 8.45 9.54 9.39
CA PHE A 40 8.30 8.29 10.13
C PHE A 40 7.25 8.43 11.22
N HIS A 41 6.16 7.68 11.11
CA HIS A 41 5.15 7.51 12.16
C HIS A 41 5.63 6.41 13.09
N VAL A 42 6.42 6.81 14.09
CA VAL A 42 7.04 5.90 15.04
C VAL A 42 6.06 5.59 16.16
N VAL A 43 5.71 4.32 16.32
CA VAL A 43 4.73 3.84 17.31
C VAL A 43 5.37 2.86 18.28
N GLN A 44 4.83 2.79 19.49
CA GLN A 44 5.23 1.77 20.46
C GLN A 44 4.58 0.43 20.11
N LYS A 45 5.28 -0.67 20.43
CA LYS A 45 4.73 -2.01 20.24
C LYS A 45 3.50 -2.22 21.13
N HIS A 46 2.38 -2.58 20.51
CA HIS A 46 1.14 -2.93 21.21
C HIS A 46 1.18 -4.41 21.70
N HIS A 47 0.49 -4.70 22.81
CA HIS A 47 0.42 -6.06 23.35
C HIS A 47 -0.33 -7.03 22.42
N ASP A 48 -1.36 -6.54 21.73
CA ASP A 48 -1.97 -7.19 20.57
C ASP A 48 -1.41 -6.57 19.27
N PRO A 49 -0.53 -7.28 18.53
CA PRO A 49 0.05 -6.76 17.30
C PRO A 49 -0.98 -6.43 16.20
N LYS A 50 -2.12 -7.12 16.15
CA LYS A 50 -3.16 -6.85 15.14
C LYS A 50 -3.84 -5.53 15.41
N GLN A 51 -4.17 -5.27 16.68
CA GLN A 51 -4.72 -3.99 17.11
C GLN A 51 -3.71 -2.86 16.89
N GLY A 52 -2.45 -3.05 17.30
CA GLY A 52 -1.40 -2.05 17.10
C GLY A 52 -1.18 -1.68 15.63
N CYS A 53 -1.17 -2.67 14.73
CA CYS A 53 -1.13 -2.45 13.29
C CYS A 53 -2.34 -1.62 12.83
N TYR A 54 -3.55 -2.06 13.19
CA TYR A 54 -4.79 -1.38 12.83
C TYR A 54 -4.80 0.10 13.25
N GLU A 55 -4.50 0.34 14.52
CA GLU A 55 -4.50 1.67 15.12
C GLU A 55 -3.45 2.58 14.49
N SER A 56 -2.28 2.06 14.10
CA SER A 56 -1.24 2.83 13.43
C SER A 56 -1.71 3.40 12.08
N HIS A 57 -2.39 2.57 11.26
CA HIS A 57 -2.99 3.05 10.00
C HIS A 57 -4.16 4.02 10.25
N GLN A 58 -4.97 3.76 11.27
CA GLN A 58 -6.09 4.62 11.63
C GLN A 58 -5.65 6.00 12.15
N GLN A 59 -4.57 6.05 12.94
CA GLN A 59 -3.97 7.30 13.43
C GLN A 59 -3.53 8.19 12.28
N LEU A 60 -2.87 7.63 11.26
CA LEU A 60 -2.49 8.39 10.05
C LEU A 60 -3.69 8.91 9.27
N ALA A 61 -4.77 8.11 9.17
CA ALA A 61 -6.00 8.58 8.54
C ALA A 61 -6.63 9.75 9.30
N ARG A 62 -6.68 9.70 10.64
CA ARG A 62 -7.16 10.81 11.47
C ARG A 62 -6.28 12.05 11.33
N LEU A 63 -4.96 11.87 11.45
CA LEU A 63 -3.99 12.95 11.29
C LEU A 63 -4.14 13.68 9.95
N ALA A 64 -4.31 12.93 8.86
CA ALA A 64 -4.50 13.52 7.54
C ALA A 64 -5.79 14.34 7.44
N LEU A 65 -6.88 13.87 8.06
CA LEU A 65 -8.14 14.61 8.10
C LEU A 65 -8.02 15.90 8.90
N ASP A 66 -7.38 15.82 10.07
CA ASP A 66 -7.15 16.95 10.99
C ASP A 66 -6.29 18.04 10.32
N GLN A 67 -5.32 17.64 9.51
CA GLN A 67 -4.46 18.54 8.73
C GLN A 67 -5.08 19.02 7.41
N GLY A 68 -6.29 18.59 7.07
CA GLY A 68 -6.92 18.97 5.81
C GLY A 68 -6.24 18.41 4.57
N LEU A 69 -5.48 17.31 4.69
CA LEU A 69 -4.82 16.67 3.56
C LEU A 69 -5.85 15.96 2.66
N GLU A 70 -5.59 15.98 1.36
CA GLU A 70 -6.43 15.32 0.36
C GLU A 70 -5.94 13.90 0.06
N ARG A 71 -4.62 13.68 0.05
CA ARG A 71 -4.01 12.38 -0.27
C ARG A 71 -2.75 12.16 0.56
N ILE A 72 -2.67 11.00 1.19
CA ILE A 72 -1.46 10.54 1.88
C ILE A 72 -0.94 9.26 1.26
N LEU A 73 0.38 9.14 1.10
CA LEU A 73 1.05 7.88 0.78
C LEU A 73 1.55 7.27 2.08
N VAL A 74 1.20 6.01 2.32
CA VAL A 74 1.62 5.27 3.51
C VAL A 74 2.45 4.07 3.07
N PHE A 75 3.60 3.93 3.72
CA PHE A 75 4.47 2.77 3.67
C PHE A 75 4.52 2.05 5.02
N GLU A 76 4.81 0.75 4.97
CA GLU A 76 5.40 0.03 6.10
C GLU A 76 6.94 0.01 5.95
N ASP A 77 7.66 -0.11 7.06
CA ASP A 77 9.12 -0.03 7.12
C ASP A 77 9.86 -1.26 6.57
N ASP A 78 9.16 -2.29 6.10
CA ASP A 78 9.71 -3.40 5.30
C ASP A 78 9.48 -3.24 3.79
N VAL A 79 8.96 -2.12 3.30
CA VAL A 79 8.73 -1.97 1.87
C VAL A 79 10.05 -1.98 1.07
N LYS A 80 10.01 -2.60 -0.11
CA LYS A 80 11.10 -2.69 -1.08
C LYS A 80 10.60 -2.31 -2.47
N PRO A 81 11.31 -1.45 -3.22
CA PRO A 81 10.90 -1.10 -4.57
C PRO A 81 11.20 -2.24 -5.55
N TYR A 82 10.32 -2.43 -6.53
CA TYR A 82 10.67 -3.07 -7.80
C TYR A 82 11.45 -2.08 -8.68
N GLN A 83 11.74 -2.46 -9.93
CA GLN A 83 12.23 -1.51 -10.91
C GLN A 83 11.11 -0.52 -11.30
N LEU A 84 11.24 0.70 -10.81
CA LEU A 84 10.26 1.77 -11.02
C LEU A 84 10.44 2.40 -12.41
N LYS A 85 9.34 2.58 -13.14
CA LYS A 85 9.33 3.23 -14.47
C LYS A 85 8.70 4.61 -14.37
N ALA A 86 9.40 5.64 -14.85
CA ALA A 86 8.90 7.02 -14.82
C ALA A 86 7.54 7.19 -15.51
N SER A 87 7.28 6.45 -16.60
CA SER A 87 5.97 6.46 -17.27
C SER A 87 4.84 5.99 -16.36
N GLN A 88 5.08 4.94 -15.58
CA GLN A 88 4.10 4.39 -14.65
C GLN A 88 3.77 5.38 -13.53
N ILE A 89 4.79 6.05 -12.98
CA ILE A 89 4.62 7.10 -11.97
C ILE A 89 3.80 8.26 -12.53
N ARG A 90 4.12 8.75 -13.74
CA ARG A 90 3.36 9.83 -14.39
C ARG A 90 1.88 9.49 -14.56
N TRP A 91 1.57 8.27 -15.00
CA TRP A 91 0.17 7.84 -15.15
C TRP A 91 -0.52 7.66 -13.80
N THR A 92 0.19 7.15 -12.80
CA THR A 92 -0.33 7.02 -11.43
C THR A 92 -0.68 8.39 -10.84
N ASN A 93 0.20 9.39 -10.98
CA ASN A 93 -0.11 10.75 -10.54
C ASN A 93 -1.26 11.36 -11.35
N ARG A 94 -1.33 11.11 -12.66
CA ARG A 94 -2.47 11.54 -13.49
C ARG A 94 -3.79 10.93 -13.01
N PHE A 95 -3.78 9.66 -12.61
CA PHE A 95 -4.95 9.02 -12.01
C PHE A 95 -5.37 9.74 -10.72
N MET A 96 -4.42 9.92 -9.79
CA MET A 96 -4.68 10.56 -8.49
C MET A 96 -5.18 12.01 -8.59
N ARG A 97 -4.81 12.75 -9.64
CA ARG A 97 -5.29 14.12 -9.87
C ARG A 97 -6.69 14.18 -10.50
N GLY A 98 -7.04 13.19 -11.33
CA GLY A 98 -8.22 13.27 -12.19
C GLY A 98 -9.39 12.36 -11.80
N HIS A 99 -9.21 11.49 -10.81
CA HIS A 99 -10.21 10.46 -10.48
C HIS A 99 -10.46 10.43 -8.97
N ARG A 100 -11.71 10.17 -8.60
CA ARG A 100 -12.06 9.83 -7.22
C ARG A 100 -11.67 8.38 -6.94
N PHE A 101 -11.03 8.16 -5.80
CA PHE A 101 -10.67 6.84 -5.29
C PHE A 101 -10.72 6.87 -3.76
N GLU A 102 -10.66 5.71 -3.11
CA GLU A 102 -10.57 5.62 -1.65
C GLU A 102 -9.20 5.09 -1.22
N ALA A 103 -8.77 3.97 -1.82
CA ALA A 103 -7.39 3.49 -1.71
C ALA A 103 -6.80 3.17 -3.08
N LEU A 104 -5.50 3.45 -3.24
CA LEU A 104 -4.69 3.05 -4.38
C LEU A 104 -3.45 2.30 -3.88
N HIS A 105 -3.46 0.97 -4.00
CA HIS A 105 -2.33 0.15 -3.60
C HIS A 105 -1.20 0.22 -4.63
N LEU A 106 0.01 0.54 -4.18
CA LEU A 106 1.22 0.57 -5.00
C LEU A 106 2.03 -0.73 -4.84
N GLY A 107 1.85 -1.41 -3.71
CA GLY A 107 2.32 -2.76 -3.45
C GLY A 107 1.28 -3.51 -2.63
N TYR A 108 1.11 -4.80 -2.91
CA TYR A 108 0.11 -5.62 -2.23
C TYR A 108 0.38 -7.12 -2.39
N SER A 109 -0.27 -7.91 -1.52
CA SER A 109 -0.41 -9.35 -1.67
C SER A 109 -1.57 -9.67 -2.59
N MET A 110 -1.36 -10.60 -3.53
CA MET A 110 -2.31 -10.84 -4.61
C MET A 110 -3.65 -11.39 -4.11
N GLY A 111 -4.70 -10.64 -4.41
CA GLY A 111 -6.09 -11.08 -4.41
C GLY A 111 -6.68 -11.12 -5.82
N ARG A 112 -7.95 -10.73 -5.94
CA ARG A 112 -8.62 -10.61 -7.24
C ARG A 112 -8.38 -9.23 -7.82
N THR A 113 -7.91 -9.13 -9.06
CA THR A 113 -7.73 -7.87 -9.78
C THR A 113 -8.34 -7.94 -11.18
N TRP A 114 -8.72 -6.78 -11.72
CA TRP A 114 -9.15 -6.62 -13.11
C TRP A 114 -8.69 -5.25 -13.62
N LEU A 115 -8.33 -5.16 -14.91
CA LEU A 115 -7.81 -3.91 -15.47
C LEU A 115 -8.91 -2.86 -15.54
N THR A 116 -8.52 -1.60 -15.36
CA THR A 116 -9.35 -0.48 -15.79
C THR A 116 -9.00 -0.07 -17.22
N TRP A 117 -9.76 0.88 -17.76
CA TRP A 117 -9.44 1.54 -19.02
C TRP A 117 -8.40 2.66 -18.81
N PHE A 118 -8.00 2.93 -17.56
CA PHE A 118 -6.97 3.89 -17.24
C PHE A 118 -5.60 3.20 -17.21
N PRO A 119 -4.58 3.70 -17.93
CA PRO A 119 -3.27 3.07 -18.00
C PRO A 119 -2.64 2.87 -16.62
N PHE A 120 -2.05 1.68 -16.43
CA PHE A 120 -1.36 1.26 -15.20
C PHE A 120 -2.24 1.19 -13.94
N ILE A 121 -3.56 1.26 -14.07
CA ILE A 121 -4.48 1.17 -12.95
C ILE A 121 -5.40 -0.04 -13.14
N ALA A 122 -5.45 -0.88 -12.12
CA ALA A 122 -6.39 -1.97 -11.97
C ALA A 122 -7.36 -1.66 -10.82
N ARG A 123 -8.50 -2.35 -10.81
CA ARG A 123 -9.34 -2.51 -9.63
C ARG A 123 -8.95 -3.80 -8.93
N GLY A 124 -9.14 -3.85 -7.63
CA GLY A 124 -8.75 -5.01 -6.85
C GLY A 124 -9.59 -5.27 -5.61
N ARG A 125 -9.45 -6.49 -5.11
CA ARG A 125 -9.71 -6.88 -3.72
C ARG A 125 -8.44 -7.57 -3.24
N VAL A 126 -7.43 -6.76 -2.95
CA VAL A 126 -6.10 -7.19 -2.52
C VAL A 126 -5.98 -7.02 -1.01
N VAL A 127 -4.90 -7.55 -0.46
CA VAL A 127 -4.54 -7.47 0.97
C VAL A 127 -3.07 -7.08 1.11
N ALA A 128 -2.60 -6.91 2.34
CA ALA A 128 -1.32 -6.29 2.70
C ALA A 128 -1.25 -4.78 2.38
N LEU A 129 -0.76 -4.00 3.36
CA LEU A 129 -0.77 -2.54 3.37
C LEU A 129 0.65 -1.94 3.39
N HIS A 130 1.61 -2.61 2.76
CA HIS A 130 3.01 -2.16 2.78
C HIS A 130 3.30 -0.93 1.93
N ALA A 131 2.47 -0.61 0.93
CA ALA A 131 2.58 0.61 0.13
C ALA A 131 1.24 0.99 -0.53
N TYR A 132 0.60 2.07 -0.08
CA TYR A 132 -0.69 2.50 -0.60
C TYR A 132 -0.97 3.98 -0.39
N VAL A 133 -1.78 4.57 -1.25
CA VAL A 133 -2.29 5.93 -1.12
C VAL A 133 -3.72 5.87 -0.59
N LEU A 134 -4.04 6.68 0.41
CA LEU A 134 -5.42 7.00 0.79
C LEU A 134 -5.79 8.37 0.28
N SER A 135 -7.00 8.47 -0.28
CA SER A 135 -7.66 9.76 -0.46
C SER A 135 -8.29 10.22 0.85
N ARG A 136 -8.80 11.45 0.86
CA ARG A 136 -9.60 12.01 1.94
C ARG A 136 -10.80 11.12 2.28
N GLU A 137 -11.54 10.63 1.29
CA GLU A 137 -12.66 9.71 1.54
C GLU A 137 -12.19 8.37 2.13
N GLY A 138 -11.07 7.83 1.65
CA GLY A 138 -10.45 6.64 2.23
C GLY A 138 -10.04 6.83 3.70
N CYS A 139 -9.47 8.00 4.02
CA CYS A 139 -9.14 8.38 5.39
C CYS A 139 -10.40 8.47 6.26
N GLN A 140 -11.49 9.08 5.77
CA GLN A 140 -12.76 9.16 6.52
C GLN A 140 -13.30 7.78 6.88
N ILE A 141 -13.30 6.84 5.93
CA ILE A 141 -13.76 5.47 6.17
C ILE A 141 -12.89 4.79 7.22
N LEU A 142 -11.56 4.86 7.10
CA LEU A 142 -10.65 4.20 8.06
C LEU A 142 -10.69 4.84 9.45
N ALA A 143 -10.73 6.18 9.52
CA ALA A 143 -10.76 6.93 10.78
C ALA A 143 -12.04 6.68 11.60
N SER A 144 -13.17 6.49 10.92
CA SER A 144 -14.50 6.29 11.52
C SER A 144 -14.85 4.82 11.78
N THR A 145 -14.08 3.86 11.24
CA THR A 145 -14.31 2.43 11.49
C THR A 145 -13.66 2.03 12.82
N PRO A 146 -14.40 1.62 13.86
CA PRO A 146 -13.79 1.16 15.11
C PRO A 146 -13.08 -0.18 14.92
N TYR A 147 -12.05 -0.43 15.73
CA TYR A 147 -11.43 -1.76 15.79
C TYR A 147 -12.38 -2.74 16.50
N ASP A 148 -12.73 -3.83 15.82
CA ASP A 148 -13.64 -4.88 16.30
C ASP A 148 -12.97 -6.27 16.36
N GLY A 149 -11.63 -6.31 16.36
CA GLY A 149 -10.85 -7.53 16.19
C GLY A 149 -10.52 -7.88 14.74
N THR A 150 -11.15 -7.22 13.75
CA THR A 150 -10.85 -7.43 12.33
C THR A 150 -9.51 -6.78 11.94
N PRO A 151 -8.57 -7.53 11.33
CA PRO A 151 -7.35 -6.97 10.77
C PRO A 151 -7.61 -5.86 9.73
N VAL A 152 -6.71 -4.87 9.66
CA VAL A 152 -6.89 -3.69 8.82
C VAL A 152 -6.99 -4.00 7.33
N ASP A 153 -6.23 -4.97 6.83
CA ASP A 153 -6.27 -5.44 5.45
C ASP A 153 -7.64 -6.04 5.08
N VAL A 154 -8.29 -6.72 6.02
CA VAL A 154 -9.66 -7.24 5.87
C VAL A 154 -10.67 -6.09 5.85
N VAL A 155 -10.48 -5.04 6.65
CA VAL A 155 -11.31 -3.82 6.59
C VAL A 155 -11.16 -3.16 5.22
N PHE A 156 -9.94 -2.99 4.72
CA PHE A 156 -9.70 -2.47 3.37
C PHE A 156 -10.42 -3.29 2.30
N LYS A 157 -10.39 -4.62 2.42
CA LYS A 157 -11.04 -5.51 1.45
C LYS A 157 -12.57 -5.42 1.46
N LYS A 158 -13.17 -5.15 2.62
CA LYS A 158 -14.63 -5.14 2.80
C LYS A 158 -15.26 -3.77 2.66
N ARG A 159 -14.60 -2.72 3.15
CA ARG A 159 -15.19 -1.38 3.33
C ARG A 159 -14.57 -0.31 2.44
N ILE A 160 -13.36 -0.53 1.90
CA ILE A 160 -12.64 0.47 1.11
C ILE A 160 -12.54 0.02 -0.34
N ARG A 161 -12.87 0.93 -1.25
CA ARG A 161 -12.86 0.73 -2.69
C ARG A 161 -11.44 0.82 -3.23
N GLN A 162 -10.84 -0.33 -3.53
CA GLN A 162 -9.42 -0.42 -3.89
C GLN A 162 -9.13 -0.32 -5.39
N HIS A 163 -8.26 0.63 -5.74
CA HIS A 163 -7.48 0.63 -6.98
C HIS A 163 -6.09 0.08 -6.70
N CYS A 164 -5.40 -0.34 -7.75
CA CYS A 164 -4.09 -0.96 -7.66
C CYS A 164 -3.21 -0.47 -8.83
N ALA A 165 -1.96 -0.14 -8.56
CA ALA A 165 -0.95 0.03 -9.58
C ALA A 165 -0.70 -1.31 -10.28
N PHE A 166 -0.67 -1.29 -11.62
CA PHE A 166 -0.43 -2.46 -12.45
C PHE A 166 0.59 -2.13 -13.56
N PRO A 167 1.82 -2.67 -13.53
CA PRO A 167 2.32 -3.66 -12.58
C PRO A 167 2.50 -3.14 -11.13
N MET A 168 2.65 -4.00 -10.13
CA MET A 168 3.01 -3.54 -8.77
C MET A 168 4.35 -2.80 -8.77
N MET A 169 4.44 -1.74 -7.96
CA MET A 169 5.64 -0.92 -7.80
C MET A 169 6.49 -1.32 -6.60
N PHE A 170 5.86 -1.88 -5.56
CA PHE A 170 6.53 -2.24 -4.31
C PHE A 170 6.17 -3.65 -3.84
N ARG A 171 7.13 -4.30 -3.18
CA ARG A 171 6.99 -5.55 -2.42
C ARG A 171 7.46 -5.35 -0.99
N GLN A 172 7.41 -6.38 -0.15
CA GLN A 172 8.05 -6.36 1.17
C GLN A 172 9.46 -6.98 1.06
N HIS A 173 10.33 -6.57 1.97
CA HIS A 173 11.56 -7.27 2.30
C HIS A 173 11.24 -8.66 2.87
N ALA A 174 12.22 -9.55 2.79
CA ALA A 174 12.10 -10.89 3.32
C ALA A 174 11.90 -10.87 4.84
N ALA A 175 11.11 -11.78 5.44
CA ALA A 175 10.94 -11.87 6.88
C ALA A 175 12.26 -12.25 7.59
N SER A 176 13.19 -12.89 6.88
CA SER A 176 14.56 -13.10 7.37
C SER A 176 15.34 -11.79 7.60
N ILE A 177 14.93 -10.71 6.93
CA ILE A 177 15.54 -9.37 7.05
C ILE A 177 14.66 -8.46 7.92
N THR A 178 13.33 -8.53 7.77
CA THR A 178 12.38 -7.59 8.37
C THR A 178 11.14 -8.25 8.98
N GLY A 179 11.25 -9.49 9.47
CA GLY A 179 10.11 -10.26 9.96
C GLY A 179 9.26 -9.53 11.01
N SER A 180 7.95 -9.79 10.95
CA SER A 180 6.96 -9.26 11.89
C SER A 180 6.47 -10.37 12.84
N ASP A 181 5.98 -9.96 14.01
CA ASP A 181 5.40 -10.90 14.99
C ASP A 181 4.10 -11.59 14.50
N LEU A 182 3.53 -11.13 13.37
CA LEU A 182 2.33 -11.73 12.76
C LEU A 182 2.65 -12.93 11.85
N GLU A 183 3.90 -13.08 11.40
CA GLU A 183 4.30 -14.13 10.46
C GLU A 183 5.13 -15.22 11.17
N GLN A 184 4.46 -16.27 11.65
CA GLN A 184 5.09 -17.38 12.37
C GLN A 184 5.76 -18.44 11.47
N ILE A 185 5.65 -18.33 10.14
CA ILE A 185 6.15 -19.35 9.20
C ILE A 185 7.00 -18.68 8.12
N VAL A 186 8.33 -18.86 8.21
CA VAL A 186 9.28 -18.50 7.15
C VAL A 186 9.05 -19.44 5.97
N LYS A 187 8.25 -19.01 4.99
CA LYS A 187 8.09 -19.72 3.71
C LYS A 187 9.32 -19.43 2.84
N ASN A 188 9.57 -20.22 1.79
CA ASN A 188 10.55 -19.81 0.77
C ASN A 188 10.04 -18.54 0.07
N GLU A 189 10.54 -17.37 0.44
CA GLU A 189 9.89 -16.07 0.21
C GLU A 189 10.11 -15.52 -1.19
N ASP A 190 11.24 -15.83 -1.82
CA ASP A 190 11.48 -15.49 -3.21
C ASP A 190 10.51 -16.26 -4.12
N GLU A 191 10.29 -17.55 -3.86
CA GLU A 191 9.25 -18.32 -4.53
C GLU A 191 7.86 -17.76 -4.25
N TRP A 192 7.59 -17.28 -3.04
CA TRP A 192 6.31 -16.69 -2.70
C TRP A 192 6.06 -15.41 -3.50
N TRP A 193 7.04 -14.50 -3.57
CA TRP A 193 6.94 -13.25 -4.33
C TRP A 193 6.89 -13.49 -5.84
N GLU A 194 7.59 -14.51 -6.35
CA GLU A 194 7.49 -14.93 -7.75
C GLU A 194 6.08 -15.47 -8.07
N ARG A 195 5.53 -16.34 -7.21
CA ARG A 195 4.13 -16.80 -7.34
C ARG A 195 3.15 -15.64 -7.23
N ASN A 196 3.41 -14.67 -6.35
CA ASN A 196 2.61 -13.45 -6.21
C ASN A 196 2.66 -12.64 -7.52
N TRP A 197 3.84 -12.46 -8.12
CA TRP A 197 4.00 -11.78 -9.39
C TRP A 197 3.31 -12.51 -10.57
N GLN A 198 3.37 -13.84 -10.62
CA GLN A 198 2.65 -14.61 -11.63
C GLN A 198 1.13 -14.47 -11.47
N LYS A 199 0.62 -14.49 -10.23
CA LYS A 199 -0.79 -14.22 -9.95
C LYS A 199 -1.19 -12.81 -10.35
N HIS A 200 -0.29 -11.84 -10.18
CA HIS A 200 -0.50 -10.46 -10.61
C HIS A 200 -0.87 -10.38 -12.08
N TRP A 201 -0.14 -11.07 -12.96
CA TRP A 201 -0.47 -11.10 -14.39
C TRP A 201 -1.67 -11.98 -14.74
N ARG A 202 -1.87 -13.10 -14.06
CA ARG A 202 -2.96 -14.05 -14.35
C ARG A 202 -4.34 -13.56 -13.88
N SER A 203 -4.40 -12.80 -12.78
CA SER A 203 -5.67 -12.41 -12.16
C SER A 203 -6.50 -11.48 -13.07
N PRO A 204 -5.95 -10.42 -13.68
CA PRO A 204 -6.71 -9.59 -14.63
C PRO A 204 -7.17 -10.37 -15.86
N LEU A 205 -6.35 -11.29 -16.39
CA LEU A 205 -6.72 -12.14 -17.52
C LEU A 205 -7.97 -12.98 -17.22
N LYS A 206 -8.03 -13.59 -16.03
CA LYS A 206 -9.21 -14.35 -15.57
C LYS A 206 -10.45 -13.49 -15.34
N ASN A 207 -10.28 -12.17 -15.20
CA ASN A 207 -11.35 -11.23 -14.90
C ASN A 207 -11.58 -10.20 -16.04
N LEU A 208 -11.11 -10.48 -17.27
CA LEU A 208 -11.23 -9.57 -18.41
C LEU A 208 -12.67 -9.15 -18.69
N TRP A 209 -13.64 -10.03 -18.45
CA TRP A 209 -15.06 -9.71 -18.57
C TRP A 209 -15.47 -8.52 -17.70
N ARG A 210 -14.91 -8.37 -16.49
CA ARG A 210 -15.19 -7.20 -15.63
C ARG A 210 -14.68 -5.91 -16.25
N THR A 211 -13.53 -5.97 -16.92
CA THR A 211 -12.95 -4.85 -17.65
C THR A 211 -13.84 -4.46 -18.82
N PHE A 212 -14.30 -5.44 -19.60
CA PHE A 212 -15.16 -5.23 -20.75
C PHE A 212 -16.52 -4.62 -20.36
N PHE A 213 -17.19 -5.18 -19.35
CA PHE A 213 -18.49 -4.72 -18.87
C PHE A 213 -18.44 -3.56 -17.87
N ARG A 214 -17.25 -2.98 -17.62
CA ARG A 214 -17.04 -1.86 -16.69
C ARG A 214 -17.62 -2.07 -15.27
N LEU A 215 -17.60 -3.31 -14.80
CA LEU A 215 -18.18 -3.65 -13.49
C LEU A 215 -17.30 -3.11 -12.34
N ASN A 216 -17.89 -2.25 -11.50
CA ASN A 216 -17.22 -1.61 -10.35
C ASN A 216 -15.98 -0.79 -10.73
N PHE A 217 -16.08 -0.03 -11.83
CA PHE A 217 -15.08 0.91 -12.33
C PHE A 217 -15.03 2.21 -11.56
#